data_AF-A0A654DJY2-F1
#
_entry.id   AF-A0A654DJY2-F1
#
_cell.length_a   1.000
_cell.length_b   1.000
_cell.length_c   1.000
_cell.angle_alpha   90.00
_cell.angle_beta   90.00
_cell.angle_gamma   90.00
#
_symmetry.space_group_name_H-M   'P 1'
#
loop_
_entity.id
_entity.type
_entity.pdbx_description
1 polymer ?
#
loop_
_entity_poly.entity_id
_entity_poly.type
_entity_poly.pdbx_seq_one_letter_code
_entity_poly.pdbx_strand_id
1 'polypeptide(L)'
;MPIRAENRWLYPIDWQQLSGTIRFERAGRRCEQCRRPHLRRVAHLGDGRWWDAESSCWRSDQGKRVSMKAGFTLASVRMTYVVLACAHLDHDPGNSAPANLRALCQRCHMIHDAAEHRWQRWWNVFRVRALRDLYEDPRITRERRATR
;
A
#
# COMPACT_ATOMS: atom_id res chain seq x y z
N MET A 1 -3.93 6.96 -0.76
CA MET A 1 -3.42 7.87 -1.82
C MET A 1 -4.63 8.39 -2.59
N PRO A 2 -4.73 9.71 -2.85
CA PRO A 2 -5.77 10.23 -3.72
C PRO A 2 -5.60 9.66 -5.14
N ILE A 3 -6.70 9.33 -5.81
CA ILE A 3 -6.68 8.90 -7.22
C ILE A 3 -6.27 10.10 -8.06
N ARG A 4 -5.22 9.95 -8.86
CA ARG A 4 -4.77 10.99 -9.80
C ARG A 4 -5.90 11.32 -10.77
N ALA A 5 -6.05 12.59 -11.14
CA ALA A 5 -7.15 13.03 -11.99
C ALA A 5 -7.16 12.27 -13.33
N GLU A 6 -5.98 12.05 -13.91
CA GLU A 6 -5.76 11.30 -15.13
C GLU A 6 -6.01 9.78 -15.03
N ASN A 7 -6.25 9.24 -13.83
CA ASN A 7 -6.55 7.81 -13.68
C ASN A 7 -8.01 7.56 -13.34
N ARG A 8 -8.81 8.60 -13.07
CA ARG A 8 -10.17 8.43 -12.51
C ARG A 8 -11.08 7.57 -13.38
N TRP A 9 -10.94 7.65 -14.70
CA TRP A 9 -11.75 6.88 -15.66
C TRP A 9 -11.38 5.39 -15.73
N LEU A 10 -10.22 4.99 -15.19
CA LEU A 10 -9.82 3.57 -15.10
C LEU A 10 -10.53 2.85 -13.95
N TYR A 11 -11.04 3.61 -12.99
CA TYR A 11 -11.78 3.07 -11.86
C TYR A 11 -13.26 2.93 -12.24
N PRO A 12 -13.95 1.89 -11.75
CA PRO A 12 -15.38 1.74 -11.98
C PRO A 12 -16.15 2.85 -11.27
N ILE A 13 -17.36 3.15 -11.78
CA ILE A 13 -18.20 4.25 -11.26
C ILE A 13 -18.55 4.08 -9.77
N ASP A 14 -18.64 2.84 -9.31
CA ASP A 14 -18.94 2.42 -7.94
C ASP A 14 -17.67 2.15 -7.10
N TRP A 15 -16.53 2.70 -7.49
CA TRP A 15 -15.26 2.49 -6.78
C TRP A 15 -15.33 2.77 -5.27
N GLN A 16 -16.10 3.78 -4.85
CA GLN A 16 -16.22 4.10 -3.42
C GLN A 16 -16.85 2.95 -2.63
N GLN A 17 -17.88 2.32 -3.19
CA GLN A 17 -18.57 1.16 -2.63
C GLN A 17 -17.65 -0.06 -2.64
N LEU A 18 -17.07 -0.39 -3.81
CA LEU A 18 -16.15 -1.52 -3.95
C LEU A 18 -14.98 -1.43 -2.96
N SER A 19 -14.30 -0.28 -2.92
CA SER A 19 -13.21 -0.02 -1.98
C SER A 19 -13.67 -0.08 -0.51
N GLY A 20 -14.91 0.31 -0.23
CA GLY A 20 -15.55 0.16 1.09
C GLY A 20 -15.71 -1.30 1.49
N THR A 21 -16.31 -2.11 0.63
CA THR A 21 -16.49 -3.56 0.83
C THR A 21 -15.15 -4.25 1.08
N ILE A 22 -14.12 -3.94 0.30
CA ILE A 22 -12.78 -4.52 0.49
C ILE A 22 -12.19 -4.13 1.86
N ARG A 23 -12.25 -2.84 2.23
CA ARG A 23 -11.57 -2.34 3.45
C ARG A 23 -12.31 -2.62 4.74
N PHE A 24 -13.64 -2.60 4.72
CA PHE A 24 -14.43 -2.54 5.94
C PHE A 24 -15.22 -3.81 6.18
N GLU A 25 -15.72 -4.45 5.12
CA GLU A 25 -16.49 -5.69 5.22
C GLU A 25 -15.53 -6.88 5.14
N ARG A 26 -14.89 -7.11 3.99
CA ARG A 26 -13.98 -8.25 3.77
C ARG A 26 -12.82 -8.25 4.75
N ALA A 27 -12.13 -7.12 4.85
CA ALA A 27 -10.96 -7.01 5.72
C ALA A 27 -11.31 -6.73 7.19
N GLY A 28 -12.59 -6.56 7.53
CA GLY A 28 -13.03 -6.30 8.90
C GLY A 28 -12.39 -5.06 9.53
N ARG A 29 -12.19 -4.01 8.73
CA ARG A 29 -11.53 -2.75 9.13
C ARG A 29 -10.09 -2.95 9.63
N ARG A 30 -9.39 -3.98 9.14
CA ARG A 30 -7.97 -4.24 9.45
C ARG A 30 -7.15 -4.35 8.18
N CYS A 31 -5.87 -4.01 8.29
CA CYS A 31 -4.93 -4.29 7.20
C CYS A 31 -4.84 -5.81 6.97
N GLU A 32 -5.04 -6.27 5.74
CA GLU A 32 -4.97 -7.69 5.37
C GLU A 32 -3.54 -8.24 5.46
N GLN A 33 -2.51 -7.37 5.49
CA GLN A 33 -1.11 -7.78 5.69
C GLN A 33 -0.71 -7.81 7.17
N CYS A 34 -0.82 -6.68 7.87
CA CYS A 34 -0.23 -6.53 9.21
C CYS A 34 -1.25 -6.49 10.35
N ARG A 35 -2.54 -6.61 10.04
CA ARG A 35 -3.68 -6.61 10.99
C ARG A 35 -3.92 -5.30 11.75
N ARG A 36 -3.17 -4.23 11.48
CA ARG A 36 -3.39 -2.91 12.09
C ARG A 36 -4.84 -2.43 11.86
N PRO A 37 -5.56 -2.00 12.91
CA PRO A 37 -6.95 -1.57 12.79
C PRO A 37 -7.06 -0.17 12.17
N HIS A 38 -8.13 0.04 11.40
CA HIS A 38 -8.45 1.33 10.78
C HIS A 38 -8.89 2.38 11.81
N LEU A 39 -8.50 3.64 11.63
CA LEU A 39 -8.84 4.80 12.46
C LEU A 39 -8.42 4.67 13.92
N ARG A 40 -7.32 3.97 14.17
CA ARG A 40 -6.73 3.80 15.51
C ARG A 40 -5.30 4.30 15.54
N ARG A 41 -4.88 4.82 16.70
CA ARG A 41 -3.46 5.07 16.99
C ARG A 41 -2.82 3.78 17.46
N VAL A 42 -1.71 3.38 16.85
CA VAL A 42 -0.96 2.18 17.23
C VAL A 42 0.48 2.53 17.60
N ALA A 43 0.99 1.89 18.65
CA ALA A 43 2.40 1.92 19.01
C ALA A 43 3.19 0.93 18.14
N HIS A 44 4.34 1.34 17.63
CA HIS A 44 5.20 0.49 16.80
C HIS A 44 6.67 0.85 16.92
N LEU A 45 7.55 -0.09 16.55
CA LEU A 45 9.01 0.05 16.68
C LEU A 45 9.67 0.60 15.40
N GLY A 46 8.89 0.80 14.34
CA GLY A 46 9.37 1.37 13.07
C GLY A 46 9.82 0.33 12.05
N ASP A 47 10.29 -0.84 12.50
CA ASP A 47 10.59 -1.99 11.65
C ASP A 47 9.32 -2.68 11.09
N GLY A 48 8.16 -2.43 11.71
CA GLY A 48 6.88 -2.99 11.33
C GLY A 48 6.15 -3.66 12.50
N ARG A 49 6.90 -4.08 13.53
CA ARG A 49 6.33 -4.61 14.77
C ARG A 49 5.48 -3.56 15.45
N TRP A 50 4.31 -3.96 15.93
CA TRP A 50 3.34 -3.06 16.55
C TRP A 50 2.56 -3.74 17.68
N TRP A 51 2.11 -2.94 18.64
CA TRP A 51 1.34 -3.40 19.78
C TRP A 51 -0.15 -3.47 19.44
N ASP A 52 -0.72 -4.67 19.50
CA ASP A 52 -2.15 -4.92 19.42
C ASP A 52 -2.75 -4.82 20.82
N ALA A 53 -3.40 -3.69 21.10
CA ALA A 53 -4.03 -3.41 22.39
C ALA A 53 -5.23 -4.30 22.71
N GLU A 54 -5.94 -4.81 21.69
CA GLU A 54 -7.12 -5.67 21.92
C GLU A 54 -6.69 -7.09 22.31
N SER A 55 -5.63 -7.59 21.69
CA SER A 55 -5.09 -8.92 21.97
C SER A 55 -3.94 -8.90 22.99
N SER A 56 -3.62 -7.74 23.57
CA SER A 56 -2.48 -7.50 24.47
C SER A 56 -1.20 -8.20 24.02
N CYS A 57 -0.83 -8.03 22.75
CA CYS A 57 0.36 -8.69 22.20
C CYS A 57 1.07 -7.87 21.13
N TRP A 58 2.35 -8.16 20.95
CA TRP A 58 3.10 -7.65 19.80
C TRP A 58 2.78 -8.47 18.56
N ARG A 59 2.67 -7.78 17.42
CA ARG A 59 2.54 -8.38 16.10
C ARG A 59 3.70 -8.02 15.21
N SER A 60 4.08 -8.91 14.30
CA SER A 60 5.05 -8.63 13.24
C SER A 60 4.48 -7.71 12.17
N ASP A 61 5.33 -7.34 11.21
CA ASP A 61 4.95 -6.66 9.97
C ASP A 61 3.97 -7.46 9.09
N GLN A 62 3.89 -8.78 9.30
CA GLN A 62 2.95 -9.72 8.68
C GLN A 62 1.74 -10.04 9.59
N GLY A 63 1.58 -9.33 10.71
CA GLY A 63 0.43 -9.50 11.61
C GLY A 63 0.47 -10.75 12.50
N LYS A 64 1.52 -11.58 12.41
CA LYS A 64 1.71 -12.74 13.28
C LYS A 64 2.03 -12.30 14.70
N ARG A 65 1.48 -12.98 15.72
CA ARG A 65 1.83 -12.71 17.12
C ARG A 65 3.31 -13.03 17.34
N VAL A 66 4.03 -12.13 18.01
CA VAL A 66 5.44 -12.30 18.34
C VAL A 66 5.67 -12.04 19.83
N SER A 67 6.63 -12.76 20.41
CA SER A 67 7.14 -12.47 21.74
C SER A 67 8.35 -11.53 21.63
N MET A 68 8.41 -10.50 22.46
CA MET A 68 9.55 -9.60 22.54
C MET A 68 10.62 -10.22 23.44
N LYS A 69 11.47 -11.08 22.87
CA LYS A 69 12.56 -11.74 23.62
C LYS A 69 13.65 -10.77 24.06
N ALA A 70 13.96 -9.79 23.22
CA ALA A 70 14.79 -8.65 23.59
C ALA A 70 13.86 -7.51 24.00
N GLY A 71 14.16 -6.86 25.12
CA GLY A 71 13.54 -5.58 25.46
C GLY A 71 13.73 -4.57 24.33
N PHE A 72 12.88 -3.56 24.30
CA PHE A 72 13.02 -2.42 23.38
C PHE A 72 13.15 -1.15 24.21
N THR A 73 13.88 -0.18 23.70
CA THR A 73 13.96 1.12 24.35
C THR A 73 12.64 1.85 24.15
N LEU A 74 12.03 2.35 25.23
CA LEU A 74 10.76 3.10 25.14
C LEU A 74 10.85 4.30 24.17
N ALA A 75 12.01 4.95 24.10
CA ALA A 75 12.30 6.04 23.17
C ALA A 75 12.19 5.64 21.68
N SER A 76 12.30 4.35 21.34
CA SER A 76 12.14 3.85 19.97
C SER A 76 10.66 3.72 19.55
N VAL A 77 9.74 3.73 20.52
CA VAL A 77 8.32 3.55 20.26
C VAL A 77 7.75 4.79 19.60
N ARG A 78 7.13 4.60 18.44
CA ARG A 78 6.43 5.63 17.69
C ARG A 78 4.95 5.34 17.64
N MET A 79 4.15 6.39 17.59
CA MET A 79 2.70 6.31 17.45
C MET A 79 2.30 6.74 16.04
N THR A 80 1.47 5.93 15.37
CA THR A 80 0.92 6.27 14.05
C THR A 80 -0.60 6.13 14.06
N TYR A 81 -1.29 7.10 13.47
CA TYR A 81 -2.72 6.99 13.17
C TYR A 81 -2.93 6.18 11.88
N VAL A 82 -3.63 5.06 11.99
CA VAL A 82 -3.74 4.08 10.91
C VAL A 82 -4.94 4.39 10.02
N VAL A 83 -4.68 4.54 8.73
CA VAL A 83 -5.70 4.67 7.67
C VAL A 83 -5.49 3.55 6.66
N LEU A 84 -6.59 2.89 6.28
CA LEU A 84 -6.58 1.84 5.27
C LEU A 84 -6.92 2.44 3.90
N ALA A 85 -6.17 1.99 2.91
CA ALA A 85 -6.42 2.22 1.49
C ALA A 85 -6.63 0.87 0.78
N CYS A 86 -7.36 0.90 -0.34
CA CYS A 86 -7.50 -0.25 -1.22
C CYS A 86 -6.39 -0.18 -2.27
N ALA A 87 -5.57 -1.22 -2.35
CA ALA A 87 -4.44 -1.34 -3.27
C ALA A 87 -4.74 -2.39 -4.35
N HIS A 88 -4.35 -2.09 -5.59
CA HIS A 88 -4.26 -3.08 -6.67
C HIS A 88 -2.98 -3.89 -6.49
N LEU A 89 -3.08 -5.23 -6.55
CA LEU A 89 -1.93 -6.11 -6.35
C LEU A 89 -0.98 -6.09 -7.55
N ASP A 90 -1.51 -5.89 -8.76
CA ASP A 90 -0.76 -5.75 -10.01
C ASP A 90 -0.34 -4.31 -10.35
N HIS A 91 -0.71 -3.33 -9.51
CA HIS A 91 -0.53 -1.90 -9.75
C HIS A 91 -1.28 -1.32 -10.96
N ASP A 92 -2.17 -2.07 -11.61
CA ASP A 92 -3.01 -1.57 -12.69
C ASP A 92 -4.34 -1.03 -12.14
N PRO A 93 -4.58 0.31 -12.18
CA PRO A 93 -5.85 0.87 -11.74
C PRO A 93 -7.07 0.41 -12.57
N GLY A 94 -6.86 -0.15 -13.76
CA GLY A 94 -7.94 -0.72 -14.59
C GLY A 94 -8.44 -2.09 -14.12
N ASN A 95 -7.66 -2.81 -13.31
CA ASN A 95 -8.03 -4.16 -12.85
C ASN A 95 -8.67 -4.13 -11.46
N SER A 96 -9.95 -3.75 -11.41
CA SER A 96 -10.73 -3.67 -10.16
C SER A 96 -11.35 -5.00 -9.71
N ALA A 97 -10.89 -6.15 -10.21
CA ALA A 97 -11.40 -7.44 -9.77
C ALA A 97 -11.17 -7.62 -8.24
N PRO A 98 -12.16 -8.07 -7.45
CA PRO A 98 -12.01 -8.19 -5.99
C PRO A 98 -10.79 -9.00 -5.53
N ALA A 99 -10.39 -10.02 -6.30
CA ALA A 99 -9.20 -10.83 -6.04
C ALA A 99 -7.88 -10.06 -6.24
N ASN A 100 -7.87 -9.03 -7.09
CA ASN A 100 -6.72 -8.14 -7.31
C ASN A 100 -6.66 -6.98 -6.31
N LEU A 101 -7.68 -6.82 -5.46
CA LEU A 101 -7.75 -5.75 -4.48
C LEU A 101 -7.31 -6.22 -3.10
N ARG A 102 -6.65 -5.34 -2.34
CA ARG A 102 -6.25 -5.60 -0.95
C ARG A 102 -6.37 -4.36 -0.06
N ALA A 103 -6.89 -4.53 1.15
CA ALA A 103 -6.96 -3.48 2.16
C ALA A 103 -5.63 -3.37 2.92
N LEU A 104 -4.88 -2.29 2.68
CA LEU A 104 -3.56 -2.06 3.26
C LEU A 104 -3.52 -0.77 4.09
N CYS A 105 -2.81 -0.81 5.23
CA CYS A 105 -2.46 0.39 5.98
C CYS A 105 -1.38 1.21 5.26
N GLN A 106 -1.18 2.47 5.66
CA GLN A 106 -0.20 3.35 5.01
C GLN A 106 1.18 2.71 4.86
N ARG A 107 1.70 2.04 5.90
CA ARG A 107 3.02 1.36 5.83
C ARG A 107 3.04 0.25 4.78
N CYS A 108 2.12 -0.72 4.87
CA CYS A 108 2.10 -1.86 3.96
C CYS A 108 1.83 -1.43 2.52
N HIS A 109 0.98 -0.42 2.33
CA HIS A 109 0.71 0.16 1.02
C HIS A 109 1.96 0.82 0.42
N MET A 110 2.69 1.63 1.20
CA MET A 110 3.93 2.26 0.72
C MET A 110 5.01 1.24 0.35
N ILE A 111 5.09 0.13 1.08
CA ILE A 111 6.04 -0.96 0.77
C ILE A 111 5.64 -1.66 -0.52
N HIS A 112 4.35 -2.01 -0.66
CA HIS A 112 3.81 -2.64 -1.88
C HIS A 112 4.12 -1.78 -3.11
N ASP A 113 3.84 -0.48 -3.05
CA ASP A 113 4.03 0.42 -4.19
C ASP A 113 5.48 0.91 -4.37
N ALA A 114 6.44 0.50 -3.54
CA ALA A 114 7.76 1.12 -3.52
C ALA A 114 8.49 1.02 -4.86
N ALA A 115 8.41 -0.14 -5.53
CA ALA A 115 9.02 -0.35 -6.85
C ALA A 115 8.31 0.45 -7.93
N GLU A 116 6.98 0.44 -7.93
CA GLU A 116 6.14 1.22 -8.84
C GLU A 116 6.43 2.72 -8.73
N HIS A 117 6.47 3.24 -7.50
CA HIS A 117 6.78 4.65 -7.24
C HIS A 117 8.21 5.02 -7.64
N ARG A 118 9.19 4.10 -7.55
CA ARG A 118 10.54 4.35 -8.09
C ARG A 118 10.50 4.45 -9.61
N TRP A 119 9.83 3.51 -10.28
CA TRP A 119 9.65 3.50 -11.73
C TRP A 119 8.96 4.77 -12.23
N GLN A 120 7.81 5.12 -11.67
CA GLN A 120 7.06 6.32 -12.07
C GLN A 120 7.84 7.61 -11.85
N ARG A 121 8.58 7.72 -10.73
CA ARG A 121 9.44 8.90 -10.48
C ARG A 121 10.53 9.02 -11.54
N TRP A 122 11.19 7.91 -11.86
CA TRP A 122 12.19 7.88 -12.92
C TRP A 122 11.57 8.24 -14.28
N TRP A 123 10.44 7.63 -14.64
CA TRP A 123 9.75 7.88 -15.91
C TRP A 123 9.30 9.34 -16.06
N ASN A 124 8.75 9.94 -15.00
CA ASN A 124 8.31 11.33 -15.03
C ASN A 124 9.45 12.30 -15.30
N VAL A 125 10.66 12.02 -14.81
CA VAL A 125 11.88 12.80 -15.12
C VAL A 125 12.37 12.50 -16.53
N PHE A 126 12.37 11.21 -16.93
CA PHE A 126 12.86 10.77 -18.22
C PHE A 126 12.03 11.33 -19.39
N ARG A 127 10.69 11.23 -19.32
CA ARG A 127 9.80 11.64 -20.41
C ARG A 127 9.98 13.12 -20.79
N VAL A 128 10.24 14.00 -19.82
CA VAL A 128 10.44 15.44 -20.06
C VAL A 128 11.77 15.73 -20.78
N ARG A 129 12.77 14.85 -20.64
CA ARG A 129 14.09 14.99 -21.27
C ARG A 129 14.14 14.41 -22.69
N ALA A 130 13.22 13.52 -23.05
CA ALA A 130 13.16 12.88 -24.36
C ALA A 130 12.52 13.80 -25.40
N LEU A 131 13.20 14.90 -25.75
CA LEU A 131 12.72 15.95 -26.67
C LEU A 131 12.47 15.51 -28.14
N ARG A 132 12.62 14.22 -28.50
CA ARG A 132 12.53 13.73 -29.90
C ARG A 132 12.03 12.30 -30.13
N ASP A 133 11.76 11.50 -29.09
CA ASP A 133 11.26 10.14 -29.30
C ASP A 133 9.73 10.15 -29.25
N LEU A 134 9.08 9.70 -30.33
CA LEU A 134 7.64 9.38 -30.34
C LEU A 134 7.37 8.44 -29.15
N TYR A 135 6.71 8.96 -28.11
CA TYR A 135 6.62 8.27 -26.84
C TYR A 135 5.78 6.99 -26.94
N GLU A 136 6.40 5.88 -26.59
CA GLU A 136 5.73 4.61 -26.31
C GLU A 136 5.10 4.64 -24.91
N ASP A 137 4.03 3.86 -24.71
CA ASP A 137 3.36 3.75 -23.42
C ASP A 137 4.35 3.34 -22.30
N PRO A 138 4.27 3.95 -21.08
CA PRO A 138 5.20 3.67 -19.99
C PRO A 138 5.24 2.20 -19.57
N ARG A 139 4.13 1.47 -19.72
CA ARG A 139 4.01 0.05 -19.40
C ARG A 139 4.82 -0.79 -20.40
N ILE A 140 4.65 -0.51 -21.70
CA ILE A 140 5.42 -1.16 -22.78
C ILE A 140 6.91 -0.88 -22.63
N THR A 141 7.30 0.37 -22.36
CA THR A 141 8.70 0.71 -22.12
C THR A 141 9.29 -0.02 -20.91
N ARG A 142 8.49 -0.23 -19.85
CA ARG A 142 8.93 -0.97 -18.67
C ARG A 142 9.16 -2.44 -18.99
N GLU A 143 8.22 -3.09 -19.67
CA GLU A 143 8.32 -4.49 -20.07
C GLU A 143 9.54 -4.71 -20.95
N ARG A 144 9.72 -3.90 -21.99
CA ARG A 144 10.90 -3.97 -22.87
C ARG A 144 12.22 -3.83 -22.12
N ARG A 145 12.28 -2.97 -21.10
CA ARG A 145 13.48 -2.79 -20.27
C ARG A 145 13.69 -3.91 -19.26
N ALA A 146 12.64 -4.63 -18.87
CA ALA A 146 12.76 -5.80 -18.00
C ALA A 146 13.26 -7.04 -18.77
N THR A 147 13.07 -7.08 -20.10
CA THR A 147 13.51 -8.18 -20.98
C THR A 147 14.91 -7.99 -21.58
N ARG A 148 15.59 -6.88 -21.30
CA ARG A 148 16.99 -6.60 -21.71
C ARG A 148 17.93 -6.80 -20.54
#